data_AF-A0A6N7L062-F1
#
_entry.id   AF-A0A6N7L062-F1
#
_cell.length_a   1.000
_cell.length_b   1.000
_cell.length_c   1.000
_cell.angle_alpha   90.00
_cell.angle_beta   90.00
_cell.angle_gamma   90.00
#
_symmetry.space_group_name_H-M   'P 1'
#
loop_
_entity.id
_entity.type
_entity.pdbx_description
1 polymer ?
#
loop_
_entity_poly.entity_id
_entity_poly.type
_entity_poly.pdbx_seq_one_letter_code
_entity_poly.pdbx_strand_id
1 'polypeptide(L)'
;MGATTTTGLTVHAELDPGSYPTGITVPDRVMDRLPLDVHTWHGTWNYTLRREPLAPEPPAASPEFGRFPVGDNAPAWLHHPSLTGMDQPDWQDLLEHYRHYLAENPPIMIPGKKTGPGTGSRYLSASDRLLVAVLKKRWRMPQPPLAALLGTSQALIGDAVREATRVLQALDHTIPIGAITVTTADQLAAIAGHVQSSERRTETK
;
A
#
# COMPACT_ATOMS: atom_id res chain seq x y z
N MET A 1 -11.20 -51.94 -8.40
CA MET A 1 -12.27 -51.64 -7.43
C MET A 1 -12.76 -50.23 -7.71
N GLY A 2 -13.96 -50.07 -8.27
CA GLY A 2 -14.56 -48.75 -8.54
C GLY A 2 -15.51 -48.34 -7.42
N ALA A 3 -15.68 -47.04 -7.20
CA ALA A 3 -16.71 -46.50 -6.31
C ALA A 3 -17.92 -46.04 -7.16
N THR A 4 -19.11 -46.55 -6.85
CA THR A 4 -20.36 -46.17 -7.52
C THR A 4 -21.12 -45.22 -6.61
N THR A 5 -21.47 -44.03 -7.10
CA THR A 5 -22.32 -43.08 -6.36
C THR A 5 -23.80 -43.36 -6.66
N THR A 6 -24.70 -43.02 -5.71
CA THR A 6 -26.13 -43.34 -5.74
C THR A 6 -26.87 -42.85 -7.00
N THR A 7 -26.28 -41.92 -7.75
CA THR A 7 -26.83 -41.35 -8.99
C THR A 7 -26.33 -42.05 -10.27
N GLY A 8 -25.61 -43.17 -10.16
CA GLY A 8 -25.19 -43.99 -11.31
C GLY A 8 -23.93 -43.51 -12.03
N LEU A 9 -23.10 -42.66 -11.40
CA LEU A 9 -21.84 -42.22 -11.99
C LEU A 9 -20.79 -43.33 -11.84
N THR A 10 -20.21 -43.77 -12.96
CA THR A 10 -19.09 -44.74 -12.95
C THR A 10 -17.77 -43.98 -13.00
N VAL A 11 -16.96 -44.08 -11.95
CA VAL A 11 -15.64 -43.46 -11.88
C VAL A 11 -14.57 -44.49 -12.23
N HIS A 12 -13.70 -44.15 -13.19
CA HIS A 12 -12.54 -44.94 -13.56
C HIS A 12 -11.27 -44.23 -13.09
N ALA A 13 -10.38 -44.97 -12.43
CA ALA A 13 -9.08 -44.47 -11.98
C ALA A 13 -8.01 -45.48 -12.41
N GLU A 14 -6.89 -44.96 -12.91
CA GLU A 14 -5.75 -45.72 -13.39
C GLU A 14 -4.47 -45.19 -12.72
N LEU A 15 -3.48 -46.06 -12.58
CA LEU A 15 -2.15 -45.66 -12.13
C LEU A 15 -1.44 -44.92 -13.26
N ASP A 16 -1.05 -43.68 -13.02
CA ASP A 16 -0.13 -42.96 -13.89
C ASP A 16 1.33 -43.31 -13.51
N PRO A 17 2.09 -44.03 -14.35
CA PRO A 17 3.48 -44.39 -14.07
C PRO A 17 4.47 -43.24 -14.32
N GLY A 18 3.97 -42.04 -14.67
CA GLY A 18 4.78 -40.85 -14.89
C GLY A 18 5.70 -40.51 -13.71
N SER A 19 6.94 -40.15 -14.01
CA SER A 19 7.87 -39.62 -13.01
C SER A 19 7.69 -38.12 -12.90
N TYR A 20 7.24 -37.67 -11.73
CA TYR A 20 6.99 -36.26 -11.46
C TYR A 20 8.12 -35.67 -10.61
N PRO A 21 8.81 -34.62 -11.08
CA PRO A 21 9.84 -33.96 -10.29
C PRO A 21 9.24 -33.38 -9.01
N THR A 22 9.86 -33.71 -7.88
CA THR A 22 9.49 -33.18 -6.57
C THR A 22 10.26 -31.89 -6.26
N GLY A 23 9.72 -31.06 -5.37
CA GLY A 23 10.38 -29.81 -4.94
C GLY A 23 10.22 -28.63 -5.90
N ILE A 24 9.35 -28.72 -6.91
CA ILE A 24 9.01 -27.57 -7.74
C ILE A 24 8.14 -26.62 -6.92
N THR A 25 8.68 -25.44 -6.61
CA THR A 25 7.93 -24.34 -6.01
C THR A 25 7.38 -23.45 -7.11
N VAL A 26 6.06 -23.35 -7.20
CA VAL A 26 5.37 -22.38 -8.06
C VAL A 26 5.11 -21.11 -7.24
N PRO A 27 5.58 -19.93 -7.66
CA PRO A 27 5.32 -18.68 -6.95
C PRO A 27 3.83 -18.29 -6.95
N ASP A 28 3.35 -17.67 -5.88
CA ASP A 28 1.95 -17.22 -5.74
C ASP A 28 1.48 -16.36 -6.92
N ARG A 29 2.32 -15.44 -7.40
CA ARG A 29 2.04 -14.59 -8.57
C ARG A 29 1.74 -15.37 -9.86
N VAL A 30 2.21 -16.60 -9.97
CA VAL A 30 1.90 -17.49 -11.11
C VAL A 30 0.55 -18.16 -10.88
N MET A 31 0.27 -18.59 -9.65
CA MET A 31 -1.02 -19.17 -9.26
C MET A 31 -2.17 -18.17 -9.45
N ASP A 32 -1.96 -16.89 -9.12
CA ASP A 32 -2.95 -15.82 -9.28
C ASP A 32 -3.33 -15.54 -10.73
N ARG A 33 -2.48 -15.95 -11.69
CA ARG A 33 -2.70 -15.75 -13.13
C ARG A 33 -3.40 -16.93 -13.80
N LEU A 34 -3.66 -18.02 -13.07
CA LEU A 34 -4.37 -19.17 -13.60
C LEU A 34 -5.81 -18.77 -13.95
N PRO A 35 -6.33 -19.17 -15.12
CA PRO A 35 -7.74 -18.98 -15.47
C PRO A 35 -8.61 -19.98 -14.68
N LEU A 36 -8.70 -19.74 -13.37
CA LEU A 36 -9.31 -20.60 -12.38
C LEU A 36 -10.66 -20.03 -11.96
N ASP A 37 -11.74 -20.77 -12.23
CA ASP A 37 -13.06 -20.44 -11.72
C ASP A 37 -13.34 -21.30 -10.48
N VAL A 38 -13.29 -20.68 -9.30
CA VAL A 38 -13.56 -21.35 -8.02
C VAL A 38 -15.06 -21.55 -7.84
N HIS A 39 -15.48 -22.78 -7.50
CA HIS A 39 -16.89 -23.05 -7.22
C HIS A 39 -17.27 -22.61 -5.81
N THR A 40 -18.52 -22.20 -5.63
CA THR A 40 -19.04 -21.77 -4.32
C THR A 40 -19.09 -22.92 -3.31
N TRP A 41 -19.30 -24.16 -3.80
CA TRP A 41 -19.22 -25.36 -2.99
C TRP A 41 -17.78 -25.88 -2.96
N HIS A 42 -17.10 -25.58 -1.87
CA HIS A 42 -15.72 -25.96 -1.58
C HIS A 42 -14.66 -25.54 -2.63
N GLY A 43 -14.63 -24.26 -2.98
CA GLY A 43 -13.71 -23.70 -3.98
C GLY A 43 -12.20 -23.94 -3.77
N THR A 44 -11.77 -24.34 -2.56
CA THR A 44 -10.37 -24.68 -2.28
C THR A 44 -9.90 -25.97 -2.97
N TRP A 45 -10.82 -26.87 -3.33
CA TRP A 45 -10.52 -28.09 -4.08
C TRP A 45 -11.46 -28.32 -5.27
N ASN A 46 -12.59 -27.60 -5.33
CA ASN A 46 -13.54 -27.66 -6.42
C ASN A 46 -13.43 -26.40 -7.29
N TYR A 47 -12.73 -26.52 -8.40
CA TYR A 47 -12.48 -25.42 -9.33
C TYR A 47 -12.48 -25.93 -10.77
N THR A 48 -12.79 -25.03 -11.69
CA THR A 48 -12.59 -25.26 -13.12
C THR A 48 -11.32 -24.54 -13.55
N LEU A 49 -10.31 -25.28 -14.00
CA LEU A 49 -9.16 -24.69 -14.70
C LEU A 49 -9.46 -24.67 -16.20
N ARG A 50 -9.59 -23.48 -16.77
CA ARG A 50 -9.86 -23.33 -18.20
C ARG A 50 -8.59 -23.51 -19.02
N ARG A 51 -8.75 -23.80 -20.33
CA ARG A 51 -7.63 -24.08 -21.25
C ARG A 51 -6.97 -22.82 -21.80
N GLU A 52 -7.33 -21.64 -21.30
CA GLU A 52 -6.73 -20.40 -21.75
C GLU A 52 -5.28 -20.27 -21.25
N PRO A 53 -4.43 -19.53 -21.97
CA PRO A 53 -3.13 -19.14 -21.46
C PRO A 53 -3.25 -18.42 -20.12
N LEU A 54 -2.17 -18.46 -19.32
CA LEU A 54 -2.07 -17.60 -18.14
C LEU A 54 -2.40 -16.16 -18.51
N ALA A 55 -3.10 -15.45 -17.62
CA ALA A 55 -3.28 -14.02 -17.75
C ALA A 55 -1.90 -13.36 -18.01
N PRO A 56 -1.85 -12.27 -18.82
CA PRO A 56 -0.59 -11.57 -19.05
C PRO A 56 0.07 -11.29 -17.71
N GLU A 57 1.40 -11.42 -17.65
CA GLU A 57 2.11 -11.07 -16.44
C GLU A 57 1.73 -9.63 -16.11
N PRO A 58 1.19 -9.36 -14.90
CA PRO A 58 0.94 -7.98 -14.51
C PRO A 58 2.25 -7.25 -14.76
N PRO A 59 2.21 -6.03 -15.37
CA PRO A 59 3.42 -5.30 -15.66
C PRO A 59 4.26 -5.33 -14.40
N ALA A 60 5.52 -5.79 -14.53
CA ALA A 60 6.44 -5.83 -13.40
C ALA A 60 6.27 -4.51 -12.69
N ALA A 61 5.78 -4.55 -11.43
CA ALA A 61 5.49 -3.34 -10.67
C ALA A 61 6.68 -2.42 -10.89
N SER A 62 6.45 -1.29 -11.58
CA SER A 62 7.53 -0.58 -12.25
C SER A 62 8.70 -0.47 -11.27
N PRO A 63 9.92 -0.93 -11.64
CA PRO A 63 11.02 -1.11 -10.70
C PRO A 63 11.42 0.19 -9.99
N GLU A 64 10.96 1.33 -10.51
CA GLU A 64 11.06 2.66 -9.97
C GLU A 64 10.71 2.76 -8.46
N PHE A 65 9.77 1.96 -7.90
CA PHE A 65 9.32 2.20 -6.51
C PHE A 65 9.09 0.96 -5.62
N GLY A 66 9.62 -0.22 -5.95
CA GLY A 66 9.38 -1.50 -5.25
C GLY A 66 9.63 -1.55 -3.72
N ARG A 67 10.00 -0.43 -3.08
CA ARG A 67 10.07 -0.23 -1.63
C ARG A 67 8.74 0.23 -1.01
N PHE A 68 7.89 0.98 -1.71
CA PHE A 68 6.67 1.58 -1.16
C PHE A 68 5.41 0.93 -1.75
N PRO A 69 4.35 0.73 -0.96
CA PRO A 69 3.11 0.20 -1.47
C PRO A 69 2.49 1.17 -2.47
N VAL A 70 1.79 0.59 -3.44
CA VAL A 70 0.95 1.33 -4.37
C VAL A 70 -0.36 1.67 -3.66
N GLY A 71 -0.80 2.91 -3.78
CA GLY A 71 -2.01 3.43 -3.15
C GLY A 71 -1.72 4.34 -1.96
N ASP A 72 -2.39 5.50 -1.94
CA ASP A 72 -2.28 6.48 -0.88
C ASP A 72 -3.29 6.15 0.23
N ASN A 73 -2.83 6.12 1.49
CA ASN A 73 -3.72 5.95 2.64
C ASN A 73 -4.34 7.29 3.06
N ALA A 74 -3.68 8.41 2.72
CA ALA A 74 -4.16 9.72 3.07
C ALA A 74 -5.51 10.03 2.37
N PRO A 75 -6.51 10.52 3.11
CA PRO A 75 -7.72 11.07 2.51
C PRO A 75 -7.40 12.17 1.49
N ALA A 76 -8.09 12.19 0.34
CA ALA A 76 -7.84 13.13 -0.75
C ALA A 76 -7.86 14.60 -0.33
N TRP A 77 -8.69 14.95 0.67
CA TRP A 77 -8.78 16.31 1.19
C TRP A 77 -7.49 16.83 1.85
N LEU A 78 -6.58 15.95 2.27
CA LEU A 78 -5.29 16.37 2.83
C LEU A 78 -4.36 17.01 1.80
N HIS A 79 -4.57 16.75 0.51
CA HIS A 79 -3.82 17.38 -0.58
C HIS A 79 -4.33 18.79 -0.93
N HIS A 80 -5.33 19.30 -0.20
CA HIS A 80 -5.90 20.61 -0.49
C HIS A 80 -4.84 21.73 -0.40
N PRO A 81 -4.82 22.71 -1.34
CA PRO A 81 -3.81 23.78 -1.37
C PRO A 81 -3.71 24.59 -0.08
N SER A 82 -4.80 24.79 0.65
CA SER A 82 -4.76 25.45 1.97
C SER A 82 -3.88 24.70 2.98
N LEU A 83 -3.83 23.37 2.91
CA LEU A 83 -3.10 22.50 3.82
C LEU A 83 -1.65 22.30 3.42
N THR A 84 -1.35 22.13 2.14
CA THR A 84 0.01 21.92 1.62
C THR A 84 0.72 23.25 1.37
N GLY A 85 -0.05 24.29 1.00
CA GLY A 85 0.42 25.57 0.49
C GLY A 85 0.98 25.55 -0.91
N MET A 86 0.65 24.51 -1.67
CA MET A 86 1.06 24.32 -3.05
C MET A 86 -0.19 24.04 -3.87
N ASP A 87 -0.24 24.59 -5.07
CA ASP A 87 -1.30 24.22 -6.01
C ASP A 87 -1.09 22.78 -6.49
N GLN A 88 -2.15 22.16 -7.02
CA GLN A 88 -2.11 20.78 -7.51
C GLN A 88 -0.96 20.50 -8.51
N PRO A 89 -0.65 21.35 -9.52
CA PRO A 89 0.49 21.11 -10.40
C PRO A 89 1.83 21.14 -9.66
N ASP A 90 2.07 22.14 -8.80
CA ASP A 90 3.30 22.24 -8.00
C ASP A 90 3.50 21.01 -7.11
N TRP A 91 2.40 20.49 -6.55
CA TRP A 91 2.41 19.26 -5.77
C TRP A 91 2.83 18.04 -6.63
N GLN A 92 2.29 17.91 -7.85
CA GLN A 92 2.63 16.80 -8.73
C GLN A 92 4.09 16.88 -9.20
N ASP A 93 4.55 18.08 -9.55
CA ASP A 93 5.95 18.30 -9.94
C ASP A 93 6.91 17.97 -8.79
N LEU A 94 6.59 18.39 -7.57
CA LEU A 94 7.39 18.03 -6.39
C LEU A 94 7.37 16.53 -6.13
N LEU A 95 6.21 15.88 -6.25
CA LEU A 95 6.08 14.44 -6.08
C LEU A 95 6.92 13.68 -7.11
N GLU A 96 6.94 14.14 -8.36
CA GLU A 96 7.74 13.53 -9.41
C GLU A 96 9.24 13.70 -9.15
N HIS A 97 9.71 14.90 -8.79
CA HIS A 97 11.12 15.11 -8.40
C HIS A 97 11.52 14.29 -7.17
N TYR A 98 10.63 14.20 -6.17
CA TYR A 98 10.83 13.38 -4.98
C TYR A 98 10.97 11.90 -5.33
N ARG A 99 10.11 11.42 -6.22
CA ARG A 99 10.13 10.05 -6.75
C ARG A 99 11.42 9.78 -7.53
N HIS A 100 11.81 10.69 -8.41
CA HIS A 100 13.04 10.59 -9.19
C HIS A 100 14.28 10.47 -8.28
N TYR A 101 14.38 11.34 -7.26
CA TYR A 101 15.48 11.30 -6.31
C TYR A 101 15.60 9.96 -5.57
N LEU A 102 14.47 9.37 -5.16
CA LEU A 102 14.43 8.07 -4.48
C LEU A 102 14.88 6.93 -5.38
N ALA A 103 14.59 7.01 -6.68
CA ALA A 103 15.03 6.02 -7.66
C ALA A 103 16.55 6.10 -7.90
N GLU A 104 17.12 7.31 -7.94
CA GLU A 104 18.56 7.53 -8.11
C GLU A 104 19.36 7.22 -6.84
N ASN A 105 18.75 7.37 -5.65
CA ASN A 105 19.40 7.20 -4.35
C ASN A 105 18.73 6.09 -3.53
N PRO A 106 18.82 4.82 -3.97
CA PRO A 106 18.20 3.71 -3.25
C PRO A 106 18.83 3.59 -1.85
N PRO A 107 18.03 3.52 -0.76
CA PRO A 107 18.59 3.40 0.58
C PRO A 107 19.38 2.10 0.72
N ILE A 108 20.56 2.19 1.35
CA ILE A 108 21.42 1.04 1.64
C ILE A 108 20.62 0.02 2.47
N MET A 109 20.26 -1.09 1.84
CA MET A 109 19.65 -2.24 2.51
C MET A 109 20.74 -2.97 3.27
N ILE A 110 20.72 -2.92 4.60
CA ILE A 110 21.61 -3.75 5.43
C ILE A 110 21.12 -5.21 5.32
N PRO A 111 21.92 -6.14 4.79
CA PRO A 111 21.51 -7.54 4.65
C PRO A 111 21.18 -8.14 6.02
N GLY A 112 20.01 -8.77 6.17
CA GLY A 112 19.62 -9.51 7.39
C GLY A 112 18.29 -9.11 8.03
N LYS A 113 17.73 -7.93 7.70
CA LYS A 113 16.38 -7.56 8.16
C LYS A 113 15.34 -8.14 7.21
N LYS A 114 14.89 -9.38 7.48
CA LYS A 114 13.82 -10.04 6.72
C LYS A 114 12.57 -9.16 6.69
N THR A 115 12.22 -8.64 5.52
CA THR A 115 10.90 -8.09 5.17
C THR A 115 9.94 -9.28 5.05
N GLY A 116 9.21 -9.58 6.14
CA GLY A 116 8.22 -10.66 6.14
C GLY A 116 6.97 -10.34 5.31
N PRO A 117 6.09 -11.32 5.06
CA PRO A 117 4.78 -11.09 4.46
C PRO A 117 4.01 -10.06 5.30
N GLY A 118 3.42 -9.04 4.66
CA GLY A 118 2.75 -7.93 5.36
C GLY A 118 3.65 -6.75 5.75
N THR A 119 4.93 -6.73 5.34
CA THR A 119 5.78 -5.54 5.53
C THR A 119 5.40 -4.40 4.58
N GLY A 120 4.78 -4.68 3.43
CA GLY A 120 4.22 -3.66 2.52
C GLY A 120 3.19 -2.75 3.21
N SER A 121 2.37 -3.29 4.11
CA SER A 121 1.42 -2.53 4.96
C SER A 121 2.12 -1.64 6.01
N ARG A 122 3.44 -1.78 6.20
CA ARG A 122 4.25 -0.97 7.14
C ARG A 122 5.01 0.14 6.44
N TYR A 123 4.76 0.35 5.15
CA TYR A 123 5.36 1.43 4.39
C TYR A 123 4.23 2.37 3.96
N LEU A 124 4.46 3.67 4.08
CA LEU A 124 3.61 4.68 3.45
C LEU A 124 3.98 4.79 1.97
N SER A 125 3.03 5.18 1.12
CA SER A 125 3.32 5.49 -0.28
C SER A 125 4.31 6.66 -0.37
N ALA A 126 4.96 6.85 -1.53
CA ALA A 126 5.86 7.99 -1.72
C ALA A 126 5.11 9.34 -1.52
N SER A 127 3.87 9.41 -2.00
CA SER A 127 2.95 10.54 -1.84
C SER A 127 2.61 10.79 -0.37
N ASP A 128 2.18 9.76 0.37
CA ASP A 128 1.86 9.86 1.80
C ASP A 128 3.06 10.35 2.62
N ARG A 129 4.26 9.84 2.31
CA ARG A 129 5.51 10.22 3.00
C ARG A 129 5.86 11.70 2.78
N LEU A 130 5.75 12.16 1.54
CA LEU A 130 5.93 13.56 1.21
C LEU A 130 4.88 14.43 1.91
N LEU A 131 3.62 13.99 1.89
CA LEU A 131 2.49 14.71 2.49
C LEU A 131 2.65 14.90 3.99
N VAL A 132 2.97 13.83 4.73
CA VAL A 132 3.17 13.95 6.19
C VAL A 132 4.37 14.83 6.54
N ALA A 133 5.42 14.86 5.71
CA ALA A 133 6.55 15.76 5.90
C ALA A 133 6.18 17.22 5.66
N VAL A 134 5.43 17.50 4.59
CA VAL A 134 4.90 18.83 4.27
C VAL A 134 4.00 19.34 5.39
N LEU A 135 3.00 18.56 5.79
CA LEU A 135 2.07 18.94 6.86
C LEU A 135 2.78 19.15 8.20
N LYS A 136 3.72 18.27 8.55
CA LYS A 136 4.48 18.38 9.79
C LYS A 136 5.37 19.63 9.83
N LYS A 137 6.06 19.94 8.73
CA LYS A 137 6.94 21.12 8.63
C LYS A 137 6.12 22.41 8.62
N ARG A 138 5.06 22.47 7.80
CA ARG A 138 4.21 23.65 7.66
C ARG A 138 3.49 24.00 8.97
N TRP A 139 2.85 23.03 9.61
CA TRP A 139 1.98 23.28 10.76
C TRP A 139 2.62 23.00 12.12
N ARG A 140 3.91 22.64 12.15
CA ARG A 140 4.65 22.21 13.35
C ARG A 140 3.91 21.12 14.15
N MET A 141 3.20 20.26 13.44
CA MET A 141 2.25 19.31 14.02
C MET A 141 2.95 18.14 14.75
N PRO A 142 2.41 17.65 15.88
CA PRO A 142 2.88 16.42 16.52
C PRO A 142 2.57 15.17 15.66
N GLN A 143 3.27 14.06 15.89
CA GLN A 143 3.09 12.81 15.10
C GLN A 143 1.76 12.06 15.36
N PRO A 144 1.19 12.04 16.59
CA PRO A 144 -0.02 11.27 16.89
C PRO A 144 -1.24 11.56 16.00
N PRO A 145 -1.60 12.83 15.71
CA PRO A 145 -2.74 13.13 14.82
C PRO A 145 -2.53 12.63 13.39
N LEU A 146 -1.32 12.74 12.86
CA LEU A 146 -0.98 12.24 11.52
C LEU A 146 -1.07 10.71 11.46
N ALA A 147 -0.58 10.03 12.49
CA ALA A 147 -0.68 8.58 12.58
C ALA A 147 -2.14 8.11 12.60
N ALA A 148 -3.00 8.79 13.38
CA ALA A 148 -4.42 8.51 13.44
C ALA A 148 -5.14 8.75 12.09
N LEU A 149 -4.82 9.85 11.41
CA LEU A 149 -5.41 10.20 10.10
C LEU A 149 -5.08 9.19 9.00
N LEU A 150 -3.84 8.69 8.98
CA LEU A 150 -3.40 7.72 7.97
C LEU A 150 -3.68 6.25 8.40
N GLY A 151 -4.22 6.02 9.59
CA GLY A 151 -4.43 4.66 10.13
C GLY A 151 -3.13 3.89 10.36
N THR A 152 -2.02 4.58 10.67
CA THR A 152 -0.68 3.99 10.82
C THR A 152 -0.04 4.25 12.18
N SER A 153 1.21 3.79 12.38
CA SER A 153 1.95 3.98 13.63
C SER A 153 2.73 5.30 13.68
N GLN A 154 2.88 5.90 14.86
CA GLN A 154 3.69 7.11 15.06
C GLN A 154 5.16 6.92 14.67
N ALA A 155 5.72 5.72 14.91
CA ALA A 155 7.07 5.38 14.51
C ALA A 155 7.26 5.45 12.99
N LEU A 156 6.28 4.93 12.23
CA LEU A 156 6.29 5.00 10.77
C LEU A 156 6.18 6.43 10.26
N ILE A 157 5.32 7.26 10.86
CA ILE A 157 5.27 8.70 10.55
C ILE A 157 6.62 9.36 10.81
N GLY A 158 7.28 9.04 11.93
CA GLY A 158 8.59 9.58 12.27
C GLY A 158 9.68 9.21 11.27
N ASP A 159 9.71 7.96 10.83
CA ASP A 159 10.64 7.48 9.80
C ASP A 159 10.37 8.15 8.44
N ALA A 160 9.10 8.21 8.04
CA ALA A 160 8.66 8.87 6.81
C ALA A 160 9.07 10.35 6.77
N VAL A 161 8.80 11.10 7.84
CA VAL A 161 9.15 12.52 7.96
C VAL A 161 10.66 12.71 7.86
N ARG A 162 11.46 11.89 8.56
CA ARG A 162 12.93 12.03 8.54
C ARG A 162 13.50 11.80 7.15
N GLU A 163 13.04 10.77 6.45
CA GLU A 163 13.48 10.45 5.10
C GLU A 163 13.06 11.54 4.12
N ALA A 164 11.77 11.90 4.12
CA ALA A 164 11.25 12.92 3.22
C ALA A 164 11.90 14.30 3.46
N THR A 165 12.18 14.67 4.72
CA THR A 165 12.88 15.93 5.03
C THR A 165 14.29 15.95 4.45
N ARG A 166 15.03 14.83 4.49
CA ARG A 166 16.36 14.74 3.89
C ARG A 166 16.32 14.88 2.38
N VAL A 167 15.35 14.23 1.73
CA VAL A 167 15.18 14.35 0.27
C VAL A 167 14.78 15.78 -0.11
N LEU A 168 13.84 16.39 0.60
CA LEU A 168 13.45 17.78 0.36
C LEU A 168 14.62 18.76 0.54
N GLN A 169 15.51 18.51 1.49
CA GLN A 169 16.76 19.27 1.64
C GLN A 169 17.71 19.04 0.47
N ALA A 170 17.84 17.80 -0.02
CA ALA A 170 18.68 17.50 -1.18
C ALA A 170 18.14 18.12 -2.48
N LEU A 171 16.82 18.27 -2.59
CA LEU A 171 16.14 18.96 -3.70
C LEU A 171 16.12 20.50 -3.54
N ASP A 172 16.71 21.05 -2.48
CA ASP A 172 16.65 22.48 -2.11
C ASP A 172 15.21 23.05 -2.05
N HIS A 173 14.24 22.19 -1.71
CA HIS A 173 12.84 22.56 -1.71
C HIS A 173 12.39 23.08 -0.32
N THR A 174 12.00 24.35 -0.27
CA THR A 174 11.51 24.98 0.96
C THR A 174 9.99 24.94 1.07
N ILE A 175 9.49 24.34 2.16
CA ILE A 175 8.05 24.33 2.47
C ILE A 175 7.71 25.57 3.30
N PRO A 176 6.73 26.39 2.88
CA PRO A 176 6.29 27.55 3.64
C PRO A 176 5.70 27.14 5.00
N ILE A 177 6.02 27.89 6.05
CA ILE A 177 5.50 27.67 7.41
C ILE A 177 4.11 28.31 7.51
N GLY A 178 3.16 27.59 8.08
CA GLY A 178 1.81 28.09 8.32
C GLY A 178 1.79 29.14 9.43
N ALA A 179 0.80 30.04 9.38
CA ALA A 179 0.64 31.11 10.37
C ALA A 179 0.30 30.61 11.78
N ILE A 180 -0.22 29.38 11.90
CA ILE A 180 -0.66 28.79 13.16
C ILE A 180 -0.02 27.41 13.38
N THR A 181 0.01 26.98 14.64
CA THR A 181 0.35 25.60 14.99
C THR A 181 -0.93 24.77 15.01
N VAL A 182 -0.92 23.64 14.32
CA VAL A 182 -2.08 22.72 14.27
C VAL A 182 -1.73 21.46 15.06
N THR A 183 -2.59 21.09 16.01
CA THR A 183 -2.33 19.98 16.94
C THR A 183 -3.31 18.82 16.80
N THR A 184 -4.40 18.98 16.06
CA THR A 184 -5.42 17.94 15.87
C THR A 184 -5.80 17.74 14.40
N ALA A 185 -6.38 16.57 14.12
CA ALA A 185 -6.92 16.23 12.80
C ALA A 185 -8.11 17.12 12.41
N ASP A 186 -8.97 17.45 13.38
CA ASP A 186 -10.16 18.30 13.17
C ASP A 186 -9.78 19.71 12.75
N GLN A 187 -8.68 20.25 13.28
CA GLN A 187 -8.18 21.56 12.85
C GLN A 187 -7.68 21.54 11.40
N LEU A 188 -7.04 20.45 10.94
CA LEU A 188 -6.68 20.30 9.51
C LEU A 188 -7.94 20.25 8.66
N ALA A 189 -8.93 19.47 9.07
CA ALA A 189 -10.18 19.36 8.35
C ALA A 189 -10.87 20.73 8.24
N ALA A 190 -10.94 21.49 9.34
CA ALA A 190 -11.50 22.84 9.35
C ALA A 190 -10.76 23.80 8.40
N ILE A 191 -9.43 23.75 8.32
CA ILE A 191 -8.63 24.58 7.40
C ILE A 191 -8.91 24.22 5.93
N ALA A 192 -9.20 22.95 5.64
CA ALA A 192 -9.60 22.51 4.31
C ALA A 192 -11.10 22.68 4.01
N GLY A 193 -11.89 23.24 4.94
CA GLY A 193 -13.34 23.34 4.80
C GLY A 193 -14.07 21.99 4.92
N HIS A 194 -13.40 20.96 5.47
CA HIS A 194 -13.97 19.64 5.73
C HIS A 194 -14.41 19.52 7.19
N VAL A 195 -15.61 18.99 7.43
CA VAL A 195 -16.07 18.61 8.77
C VAL A 195 -15.76 17.13 8.97
N GLN A 196 -14.87 16.80 9.92
CA GLN A 196 -14.71 15.43 10.38
C GLN A 196 -15.92 15.09 11.26
N SER A 197 -16.79 14.17 10.84
CA SER A 197 -17.86 13.67 11.71
C SER A 197 -17.25 12.79 12.81
N SER A 198 -16.94 13.41 13.95
CA SER A 198 -16.55 12.71 15.17
C SER A 198 -17.79 12.09 15.83
N GLU A 199 -18.34 11.01 15.26
CA GLU A 199 -19.33 10.19 15.96
C GLU A 199 -18.68 8.96 16.60
N ARG A 200 -18.36 9.06 17.89
CA ARG A 200 -18.50 7.94 18.83
C ARG A 200 -19.07 8.40 20.16
N ARG A 201 -20.40 8.42 20.19
CA ARG A 201 -21.29 7.80 21.17
C ARG A 201 -20.73 7.70 22.60
N THR A 202 -21.12 8.68 23.41
CA THR A 202 -21.43 8.47 24.82
C THR A 202 -22.56 7.45 24.92
N GLU A 203 -22.32 6.29 25.51
CA GLU A 203 -23.42 5.51 26.10
C GLU A 203 -22.93 4.83 27.37
N THR A 204 -23.11 5.57 28.45
CA THR A 204 -23.16 5.11 29.83
C THR A 204 -24.43 4.29 30.01
N LYS A 205 -24.31 3.10 30.60
CA LYS A 205 -25.38 2.51 31.41
C LYS A 205 -24.78 1.94 32.68
#